data_AF-A0A496SGN0-F1
#
_entry.id   AF-A0A496SGN0-F1
#
_cell.length_a   1.000
_cell.length_b   1.000
_cell.length_c   1.000
_cell.angle_alpha   90.00
_cell.angle_beta   90.00
_cell.angle_gamma   90.00
#
_symmetry.space_group_name_H-M   'P 1'
#
loop_
_entity.id
_entity.type
_entity.pdbx_description
1 polymer ?
#
loop_
_entity_poly.entity_id
_entity_poly.type
_entity_poly.pdbx_seq_one_letter_code
_entity_poly.pdbx_strand_id
1 'polypeptide(L)'
;MKEKAIVKLAKEYLLSFHEVSEDMLERQLNEWKERRPSSIEELFQAFLLHAQNRQGMPNSIGEIKKLASLLFDFNPILTAERYKTWESLFDAIVDSDYTPPGRMEKENNKNYWVIYCKSIISISNFLSSYRDI
;
A
#
# COMPACT_ATOMS: atom_id res chain seq x y z
N MET A 1 -27.79 -4.00 -21.82
CA MET A 1 -27.97 -3.02 -22.93
C MET A 1 -27.88 -1.57 -22.46
N LYS A 2 -28.62 -1.15 -21.42
CA LYS A 2 -28.56 0.23 -20.89
C LYS A 2 -27.18 0.67 -20.38
N GLU A 3 -26.48 -0.17 -19.61
CA GLU A 3 -25.14 0.17 -19.08
C GLU A 3 -24.12 0.46 -20.18
N LYS A 4 -24.05 -0.36 -21.24
CA LYS A 4 -23.14 -0.13 -22.36
C LYS A 4 -23.43 1.21 -23.08
N ALA A 5 -24.70 1.58 -23.18
CA ALA A 5 -25.09 2.87 -23.76
C ALA A 5 -24.70 4.05 -22.86
N ILE A 6 -24.85 3.91 -21.53
CA ILE A 6 -24.46 4.93 -20.55
C ILE A 6 -22.94 5.13 -20.55
N VAL A 7 -22.15 4.05 -20.55
CA VAL A 7 -20.68 4.11 -20.61
C VAL A 7 -20.21 4.80 -21.89
N LYS A 8 -20.86 4.50 -23.03
CA LYS A 8 -20.56 5.15 -24.30
C LYS A 8 -20.82 6.67 -24.24
N LEU A 9 -21.98 7.08 -23.75
CA LEU A 9 -22.33 8.50 -23.61
C LEU A 9 -21.39 9.24 -22.64
N ALA A 10 -20.99 8.59 -21.54
CA ALA A 10 -20.03 9.15 -20.60
C ALA A 10 -18.65 9.34 -21.24
N LYS A 11 -18.19 8.37 -22.04
CA LYS A 11 -16.93 8.48 -22.80
C LYS A 11 -16.99 9.61 -23.82
N GLU A 12 -18.07 9.71 -24.59
CA GLU A 12 -18.30 10.79 -25.57
C GLU A 12 -18.33 12.18 -24.90
N TYR A 13 -18.99 12.30 -23.76
CA TYR A 13 -19.01 13.53 -22.98
C TYR A 13 -17.61 13.93 -22.48
N LEU A 14 -16.85 12.99 -21.92
CA LEU A 14 -15.49 13.26 -21.45
C LEU A 14 -14.53 13.64 -22.57
N LEU A 15 -14.67 13.04 -23.75
CA LEU A 15 -13.88 13.38 -24.94
C LEU A 15 -14.25 14.74 -25.57
N SER A 16 -15.37 15.36 -25.15
CA SER A 16 -15.72 16.71 -25.60
C SER A 16 -14.85 17.81 -24.98
N PHE A 17 -14.11 17.51 -23.91
CA PHE A 17 -13.16 18.43 -23.29
C PHE A 17 -11.81 18.37 -24.01
N HIS A 18 -11.31 19.52 -24.47
CA HIS A 18 -10.08 19.62 -25.27
C HIS A 18 -8.80 19.08 -24.59
N GLU A 19 -8.78 18.98 -23.26
CA GLU A 19 -7.64 18.46 -22.48
C GLU A 19 -7.71 16.94 -22.25
N VAL A 20 -8.81 16.28 -22.63
CA VAL A 20 -9.05 14.86 -22.36
C VAL A 20 -8.87 14.06 -23.65
N SER A 21 -7.86 13.19 -23.66
CA SER A 21 -7.60 12.27 -24.78
C SER A 21 -8.20 10.88 -24.53
N GLU A 22 -8.42 10.13 -25.61
CA GLU A 22 -8.85 8.74 -25.53
C GLU A 22 -7.82 7.87 -24.79
N ASP A 23 -6.53 8.10 -25.02
CA ASP A 23 -5.45 7.41 -24.31
C ASP A 23 -5.49 7.67 -22.80
N MET A 24 -5.79 8.90 -22.36
CA MET A 24 -5.96 9.21 -20.94
C MET A 24 -7.12 8.45 -20.33
N LEU A 25 -8.26 8.36 -21.03
CA LEU A 25 -9.43 7.62 -20.56
C LEU A 25 -9.15 6.12 -20.51
N GLU A 26 -8.55 5.54 -21.55
CA GLU A 26 -8.20 4.12 -21.58
C GLU A 26 -7.18 3.78 -20.48
N ARG A 27 -6.18 4.63 -20.25
CA ARG A 27 -5.22 4.44 -19.16
C ARG A 27 -5.93 4.44 -17.80
N GLN A 28 -6.81 5.40 -17.54
CA GLN A 28 -7.55 5.46 -16.27
C GLN A 28 -8.48 4.26 -16.08
N LEU A 29 -9.17 3.83 -17.14
CA LEU A 29 -10.10 2.69 -17.09
C LEU A 29 -9.39 1.34 -16.92
N ASN A 30 -8.14 1.22 -17.41
CA ASN A 30 -7.36 0.00 -17.36
C ASN A 30 -6.24 0.02 -16.31
N GLU A 31 -6.06 1.11 -15.55
CA GLU A 31 -5.00 1.28 -14.56
C GLU A 31 -4.97 0.14 -13.52
N TRP A 32 -6.14 -0.37 -13.14
CA TRP A 32 -6.27 -1.49 -12.20
C TRP A 32 -5.71 -2.81 -12.74
N LYS A 33 -5.71 -3.00 -14.06
CA LYS A 33 -5.15 -4.20 -14.71
C LYS A 33 -3.63 -4.16 -14.65
N GLU A 34 -3.05 -3.00 -14.89
CA GLU A 34 -1.61 -2.77 -14.86
C GLU A 34 -1.06 -2.77 -13.43
N ARG A 35 -1.88 -2.37 -12.45
CA ARG A 35 -1.52 -2.38 -11.02
C ARG A 35 -1.84 -3.69 -10.30
N ARG A 36 -2.30 -4.71 -11.03
CA ARG A 36 -2.58 -6.01 -10.42
C ARG A 36 -1.25 -6.64 -9.96
N PRO A 37 -1.09 -6.97 -8.66
CA PRO A 37 0.09 -7.67 -8.20
C PRO A 37 0.28 -8.99 -8.95
N SER A 38 1.52 -9.32 -9.25
CA SER A 38 1.94 -10.56 -9.93
C SER A 38 2.64 -11.56 -8.99
N SER A 39 2.98 -11.12 -7.77
CA SER A 39 3.53 -11.96 -6.71
C SER A 39 2.93 -11.63 -5.33
N ILE A 40 3.21 -12.49 -4.34
CA ILE A 40 2.76 -12.27 -2.96
C ILE A 40 3.47 -11.05 -2.33
N GLU A 41 4.71 -10.78 -2.73
CA GLU A 41 5.50 -9.62 -2.29
C GLU A 41 4.91 -8.32 -2.85
N GLU A 42 4.54 -8.31 -4.13
CA GLU A 42 3.84 -7.18 -4.73
C GLU A 42 2.47 -6.95 -4.09
N LEU A 43 1.75 -8.03 -3.75
CA LEU A 43 0.47 -7.94 -3.06
C LEU A 43 0.65 -7.39 -1.65
N PHE A 44 1.69 -7.83 -0.94
CA PHE A 44 2.03 -7.31 0.38
C PHE A 44 2.34 -5.81 0.29
N GLN A 45 3.19 -5.41 -0.65
CA GLN A 45 3.52 -4.00 -0.88
C GLN A 45 2.27 -3.17 -1.23
N ALA A 46 1.37 -3.69 -2.06
CA ALA A 46 0.10 -3.01 -2.38
C ALA A 46 -0.76 -2.82 -1.12
N PHE A 47 -0.89 -3.84 -0.28
CA PHE A 47 -1.63 -3.72 0.99
C PHE A 47 -0.99 -2.69 1.94
N LEU A 48 0.34 -2.62 2.00
CA LEU A 48 1.05 -1.63 2.81
C LEU A 48 0.86 -0.20 2.28
N LEU A 49 0.82 -0.03 0.96
CA LEU A 49 0.51 1.26 0.34
C LEU A 49 -0.93 1.70 0.65
N HIS A 50 -1.88 0.78 0.57
CA HIS A 50 -3.26 1.05 0.96
C HIS A 50 -3.40 1.37 2.44
N ALA A 51 -2.71 0.65 3.33
CA ALA A 51 -2.69 0.92 4.75
C ALA A 51 -2.13 2.31 5.07
N GLN A 52 -1.14 2.78 4.30
CA GLN A 52 -0.56 4.11 4.44
C GLN A 52 -1.53 5.22 4.00
N ASN A 53 -2.48 4.94 3.10
CA ASN A 53 -3.34 5.95 2.47
C ASN A 53 -4.45 6.53 3.39
N ARG A 54 -4.21 6.55 4.70
CA ARG A 54 -5.05 7.25 5.67
C ARG A 54 -4.65 8.72 5.72
N GLN A 55 -5.62 9.63 5.88
CA GLN A 55 -5.35 11.07 5.98
C GLN A 55 -4.22 11.38 6.97
N GLY A 56 -3.18 12.09 6.49
CA GLY A 56 -2.00 12.51 7.25
C GLY A 56 -0.90 11.44 7.44
N MET A 57 -1.21 10.16 7.21
CA MET A 57 -0.27 9.05 7.42
C MET A 57 0.87 9.01 6.37
N PRO A 58 0.67 9.29 5.07
CA PRO A 58 1.76 9.27 4.09
C PRO A 58 2.92 10.20 4.47
N ASN A 59 2.62 11.40 5.00
CA ASN A 59 3.63 12.36 5.44
C ASN A 59 4.40 11.90 6.68
N SER A 60 3.80 11.01 7.48
CA SER A 60 4.42 10.51 8.71
C SER A 60 5.24 9.25 8.48
N ILE A 61 4.76 8.38 7.60
CA ILE A 61 5.40 7.12 7.27
C ILE A 61 6.51 7.33 6.22
N GLY A 62 6.28 8.17 5.22
CA GLY A 62 7.26 8.46 4.15
C GLY A 62 7.27 7.42 3.03
N GLU A 63 8.42 7.23 2.41
CA GLU A 63 8.57 6.28 1.29
C GLU A 63 8.65 4.84 1.80
N ILE A 64 7.58 4.06 1.62
CA ILE A 64 7.49 2.67 2.09
C ILE A 64 8.63 1.80 1.55
N LYS A 65 9.11 2.05 0.32
CA LYS A 65 10.22 1.31 -0.30
C LYS A 65 11.50 1.31 0.54
N LYS A 66 11.72 2.33 1.38
CA LYS A 66 12.87 2.40 2.29
C LYS A 66 12.79 1.38 3.44
N LEU A 67 11.62 0.79 3.67
CA LEU A 67 11.42 -0.30 4.62
C LEU A 67 11.74 -1.68 4.04
N ALA A 68 12.13 -1.78 2.76
CA ALA A 68 12.37 -3.06 2.08
C ALA A 68 13.33 -3.96 2.86
N SER A 69 14.47 -3.45 3.33
CA SER A 69 15.45 -4.23 4.11
C SER A 69 14.89 -4.73 5.43
N LEU A 70 14.08 -3.91 6.12
CA LEU A 70 13.41 -4.30 7.37
C LEU A 70 12.32 -5.33 7.15
N LEU A 71 11.69 -5.33 5.98
CA LEU A 71 10.57 -6.18 5.60
C LEU A 71 10.97 -7.29 4.60
N PHE A 72 12.27 -7.61 4.52
CA PHE A 72 12.81 -8.68 3.67
C PHE A 72 12.36 -8.58 2.21
N ASP A 73 12.55 -7.40 1.62
CA ASP A 73 12.09 -7.04 0.28
C ASP A 73 10.58 -7.28 0.08
N PHE A 74 9.81 -6.98 1.13
CA PHE A 74 8.37 -7.21 1.21
C PHE A 74 7.99 -8.69 1.13
N ASN A 75 8.77 -9.58 1.76
CA ASN A 75 8.37 -10.96 1.96
C ASN A 75 7.47 -11.08 3.21
N PRO A 76 6.17 -11.41 3.07
CA PRO A 76 5.26 -11.46 4.21
C PRO A 76 5.55 -12.62 5.17
N ILE A 77 6.07 -13.75 4.67
CA ILE A 77 6.40 -14.92 5.48
C ILE A 77 7.57 -14.58 6.41
N LEU A 78 8.68 -14.10 5.84
CA LEU A 78 9.86 -13.72 6.62
C LEU A 78 9.56 -12.57 7.59
N THR A 79 8.72 -11.60 7.18
CA THR A 79 8.26 -10.52 8.04
C THR A 79 7.48 -11.04 9.25
N ALA A 80 6.51 -11.95 9.05
CA ALA A 80 5.72 -12.57 10.11
C ALA A 80 6.55 -13.52 10.99
N GLU A 81 7.59 -14.15 10.43
CA GLU A 81 8.55 -14.96 11.17
C GLU A 81 9.42 -14.11 12.09
N ARG A 82 9.96 -13.01 11.56
CA ARG A 82 10.86 -12.11 12.29
C ARG A 82 10.15 -11.30 13.37
N TYR A 83 9.01 -10.70 13.05
CA TYR A 83 8.31 -9.77 13.93
C TYR A 83 7.01 -10.38 14.42
N LYS A 84 7.04 -10.93 15.65
CA LYS A 84 5.86 -11.56 16.26
C LYS A 84 4.85 -10.55 16.81
N THR A 85 5.30 -9.33 17.09
CA THR A 85 4.44 -8.26 17.59
C THR A 85 4.74 -6.96 16.87
N TRP A 86 3.77 -6.03 16.86
CA TRP A 86 3.97 -4.73 16.22
C TRP A 86 5.04 -3.91 16.94
N GLU A 87 5.22 -4.11 18.25
CA GLU A 87 6.27 -3.48 19.04
C GLU A 87 7.65 -3.88 18.54
N SER A 88 7.86 -5.17 18.21
CA SER A 88 9.15 -5.66 17.71
C SER A 88 9.54 -5.05 16.36
N LEU A 89 8.56 -4.80 15.49
CA LEU A 89 8.78 -4.10 14.22
C LEU A 89 9.02 -2.60 14.45
N PHE A 90 8.24 -1.99 15.35
CA PHE A 90 8.39 -0.57 15.69
C PHE A 90 9.81 -0.29 16.22
N ASP A 91 10.30 -1.12 17.13
CA ASP A 91 11.64 -0.99 17.70
C ASP A 91 12.71 -1.19 16.62
N ALA A 92 12.54 -2.20 15.75
CA ALA A 92 13.46 -2.42 14.64
C ALA A 92 13.54 -1.24 13.65
N ILE A 93 12.43 -0.53 13.43
CA ILE A 93 12.43 0.70 12.61
C ILE A 93 13.21 1.81 13.32
N VAL A 94 12.99 2.00 14.63
CA VAL A 94 13.70 3.00 15.45
C VAL A 94 15.21 2.74 15.47
N ASP A 95 15.60 1.47 15.56
CA ASP A 95 17.00 1.04 15.65
C ASP A 95 17.70 0.94 14.27
N SER A 96 16.99 1.21 13.17
CA SER A 96 17.53 1.14 11.81
C SER A 96 18.10 2.46 11.32
N ASP A 97 18.78 2.42 10.18
CA ASP A 97 19.22 3.64 9.46
C ASP A 97 18.07 4.40 8.79
N TYR A 98 16.84 3.88 8.85
CA TYR A 98 15.68 4.60 8.34
C TYR A 98 15.37 5.80 9.24
N THR A 99 15.17 6.98 8.64
CA THR A 99 14.75 8.19 9.35
C THR A 99 13.28 8.48 9.03
N PRO A 100 12.34 8.09 9.91
CA PRO A 100 10.93 8.43 9.79
C PRO A 100 10.70 9.93 9.66
N PRO A 101 9.91 10.40 8.67
CA PRO A 101 9.58 11.82 8.58
C PRO A 101 8.62 12.27 9.68
N GLY A 102 7.73 11.38 10.13
CA GLY A 102 6.81 11.62 11.24
C GLY A 102 7.36 11.14 12.58
N ARG A 103 6.91 11.79 13.65
CA ARG A 103 7.26 11.42 15.03
C ARG A 103 6.81 10.00 15.36
N MET A 104 7.72 9.22 15.95
CA MET A 104 7.45 7.91 16.51
C MET A 104 7.20 8.02 18.03
N GLU A 105 6.01 7.61 18.48
CA GLU A 105 5.63 7.58 19.90
C GLU A 105 4.98 6.22 20.22
N LYS A 106 5.76 5.27 20.75
CA LYS A 106 5.33 3.89 20.97
C LYS A 106 4.11 3.76 21.91
N GLU A 107 4.10 4.55 22.99
CA GLU A 107 3.04 4.53 24.01
C GLU A 107 1.72 5.16 23.53
N ASN A 108 1.75 5.91 22.42
CA ASN A 108 0.57 6.53 21.85
C ASN A 108 -0.07 5.60 20.82
N ASN A 109 -1.09 4.85 21.24
CA ASN A 109 -1.82 3.92 20.35
C ASN A 109 -2.47 4.58 19.11
N LYS A 110 -2.61 5.90 19.08
CA LYS A 110 -3.13 6.66 17.94
C LYS A 110 -2.02 7.20 17.02
N ASN A 111 -0.76 7.03 17.40
CA ASN A 111 0.38 7.42 16.58
C ASN A 111 0.37 6.63 15.26
N TYR A 112 0.69 7.31 14.15
CA TYR A 112 0.63 6.69 12.83
C TYR A 112 1.60 5.52 12.68
N TRP A 113 2.80 5.59 13.25
CA TRP A 113 3.74 4.47 13.20
C TRP A 113 3.27 3.27 14.00
N VAL A 114 2.61 3.47 15.14
CA VAL A 114 2.00 2.37 15.91
C VAL A 114 0.89 1.70 15.10
N ILE A 115 -0.01 2.50 14.53
CA ILE A 115 -1.09 1.98 13.68
C ILE A 115 -0.52 1.24 12.47
N TYR A 116 0.49 1.82 11.83
CA TYR A 116 1.09 1.26 10.63
C TYR A 116 1.84 -0.05 10.90
N CYS A 117 2.61 -0.14 11.98
CA CYS A 117 3.25 -1.39 12.39
C CYS A 117 2.20 -2.48 12.68
N LYS A 118 1.09 -2.14 13.34
CA LYS A 118 -0.03 -3.08 13.56
C LYS A 118 -0.61 -3.57 12.24
N SER A 119 -0.81 -2.67 11.27
CA SER A 119 -1.25 -3.03 9.92
C SER A 119 -0.25 -3.96 9.22
N ILE A 120 1.05 -3.65 9.24
CA ILE A 120 2.10 -4.49 8.65
C ILE A 120 2.03 -5.91 9.22
N ILE A 121 2.01 -6.06 10.55
CA ILE A 121 1.98 -7.38 11.19
C ILE A 121 0.67 -8.13 10.91
N SER A 122 -0.47 -7.44 10.93
CA SER A 122 -1.75 -8.06 10.60
C SER A 122 -1.78 -8.57 9.16
N ILE A 123 -1.24 -7.79 8.21
CA ILE A 123 -1.18 -8.13 6.80
C ILE A 123 -0.17 -9.26 6.56
N SER A 124 1.02 -9.21 7.17
CA SER A 124 2.04 -10.23 7.00
C SER A 124 1.55 -11.59 7.50
N ASN A 125 0.89 -11.63 8.65
CA ASN A 125 0.29 -12.86 9.19
C ASN A 125 -0.83 -13.41 8.31
N PHE A 126 -1.64 -12.54 7.72
CA PHE A 126 -2.67 -12.96 6.77
C PHE A 126 -2.03 -13.56 5.51
N LEU A 127 -1.12 -12.83 4.87
CA LEU A 127 -0.49 -13.25 3.63
C LEU A 127 0.47 -14.45 3.81
N SER A 128 1.06 -14.64 5.00
CA SER A 128 1.94 -15.79 5.26
C SER A 128 1.22 -17.14 5.20
N SER A 129 -0.12 -17.15 5.20
CA SER A 129 -0.91 -18.37 5.01
C SER A 129 -1.08 -18.78 3.54
N TYR A 130 -0.64 -17.94 2.59
CA TYR A 130 -0.75 -18.15 1.15
C TYR A 130 0.63 -18.41 0.55
N ARG A 131 0.69 -19.26 -0.48
CA ARG A 131 1.93 -19.59 -1.21
C ARG A 131 2.08 -18.77 -2.50
N ASP A 132 0.96 -18.37 -3.09
CA ASP A 132 0.80 -17.72 -4.37
C ASP A 132 -0.50 -16.88 -4.41
N ILE A 133 -0.65 -16.04 -5.45
CA ILE A 133 -1.78 -15.09 -5.64
C ILE A 133 -2.76 -15.52 -6.75
#